data_AF-G3EGR6-F1
#
_entry.id   AF-G3EGR6-F1
#
_cell.length_a   1.000
_cell.length_b   1.000
_cell.length_c   1.000
_cell.angle_alpha   90.00
_cell.angle_beta   90.00
_cell.angle_gamma   90.00
#
_symmetry.space_group_name_H-M   'P 1'
#
loop_
_entity.id
_entity.type
_entity.pdbx_description
1 polymer ?
#
loop_
_entity_poly.entity_id
_entity_poly.type
_entity_poly.pdbx_seq_one_letter_code
_entity_poly.pdbx_strand_id
1 'polypeptide(L)'
;MTPAEGARHMSEEMREHFGLEFDPADLPGGELLSLDTLTLTSHTGTHVDAPSHYGSVGSYGTPRHIDQMPLDWFLRPAVVLDVTDVGTGVIGADRVEAELRRIGFQPQPLDIVLLHTGASRHAGTPEYFTDFAGLDGPAVDFLLDLGVRVIGTDAWSLDAPFGHMIERYQETGDKSVLWPAHFAGRRREYCQIERLTALGSLERPYGFRVACFPVKIAGAGAGWTRAVALVDE
;
A
#
# COMPACT_ATOMS: atom_id res chain seq x y z
N MET A 1 -0.94 27.27 5.67
CA MET A 1 -1.14 28.70 5.33
C MET A 1 -2.62 28.90 5.04
N THR A 2 -3.28 29.75 5.79
CA THR A 2 -4.69 30.12 5.59
C THR A 2 -4.87 30.97 4.32
N PRO A 3 -6.08 31.11 3.76
CA PRO A 3 -6.32 31.97 2.60
C PRO A 3 -5.89 33.44 2.80
N ALA A 4 -6.08 33.99 4.00
CA ALA A 4 -5.63 35.36 4.33
C ALA A 4 -4.09 35.47 4.41
N GLU A 5 -3.41 34.44 4.93
CA GLU A 5 -1.95 34.36 4.89
C GLU A 5 -1.44 34.19 3.45
N GLY A 6 -2.16 33.43 2.61
CA GLY A 6 -1.86 33.28 1.19
C GLY A 6 -1.93 34.61 0.42
N ALA A 7 -2.92 35.46 0.73
CA ALA A 7 -3.03 36.78 0.13
C ALA A 7 -1.83 37.68 0.49
N ARG A 8 -1.40 37.65 1.76
CA ARG A 8 -0.20 38.38 2.21
C ARG A 8 1.07 37.84 1.57
N HIS A 9 1.23 36.51 1.54
CA HIS A 9 2.37 35.86 0.92
C HIS A 9 2.47 36.22 -0.58
N MET A 10 1.37 36.16 -1.34
CA MET A 10 1.38 36.57 -2.74
C MET A 10 1.76 38.05 -2.93
N SER A 11 1.24 38.95 -2.08
CA SER A 11 1.60 40.38 -2.13
C SER A 11 3.11 40.58 -1.92
N GLU A 12 3.70 39.83 -0.98
CA GLU A 12 5.15 39.85 -0.73
C GLU A 12 5.94 39.32 -1.93
N GLU A 13 5.56 38.17 -2.48
CA GLU A 13 6.21 37.53 -3.65
C GLU A 13 6.10 38.39 -4.93
N MET A 14 4.95 39.05 -5.15
CA MET A 14 4.74 39.97 -6.27
C MET A 14 5.67 41.19 -6.19
N ARG A 15 5.83 41.74 -4.98
CA ARG A 15 6.75 42.85 -4.75
C ARG A 15 8.20 42.42 -4.96
N GLU A 16 8.58 41.26 -4.43
CA GLU A 16 9.97 40.77 -4.49
C GLU A 16 10.40 40.35 -5.91
N HIS A 17 9.57 39.59 -6.63
CA HIS A 17 9.96 38.97 -7.90
C HIS A 17 9.51 39.76 -9.13
N PHE A 18 8.52 40.64 -8.99
CA PHE A 18 7.93 41.36 -10.12
C PHE A 18 7.89 42.88 -9.95
N GLY A 19 8.26 43.41 -8.78
CA GLY A 19 8.21 44.85 -8.48
C GLY A 19 6.78 45.41 -8.52
N LEU A 20 5.78 44.55 -8.34
CA LEU A 20 4.37 44.92 -8.35
C LEU A 20 3.86 44.99 -6.92
N GLU A 21 3.35 46.15 -6.51
CA GLU A 21 2.62 46.29 -5.25
C GLU A 21 1.15 45.96 -5.46
N PHE A 22 0.63 45.14 -4.56
CA PHE A 22 -0.76 44.68 -4.56
C PHE A 22 -1.26 44.67 -3.11
N ASP A 23 -2.37 45.34 -2.81
CA ASP A 23 -2.98 45.30 -1.48
C ASP A 23 -3.87 44.05 -1.38
N PRO A 24 -3.62 43.12 -0.43
CA PRO A 24 -4.52 42.01 -0.17
C PRO A 24 -6.00 42.38 -0.05
N ALA A 25 -6.33 43.59 0.42
CA ALA A 25 -7.70 44.09 0.53
C ALA A 25 -8.43 44.26 -0.82
N ASP A 26 -7.69 44.32 -1.93
CA ASP A 26 -8.25 44.34 -3.28
C ASP A 26 -8.77 42.95 -3.71
N LEU A 27 -8.42 41.87 -2.97
CA LEU A 27 -9.03 40.56 -3.15
C LEU A 27 -10.40 40.47 -2.45
N PRO A 28 -11.35 39.67 -2.99
CA PRO A 28 -12.59 39.37 -2.29
C PRO A 28 -12.33 38.86 -0.86
N GLY A 29 -12.76 39.64 0.13
CA GLY A 29 -12.59 39.29 1.55
C GLY A 29 -11.16 39.40 2.10
N GLY A 30 -10.20 39.92 1.32
CA GLY A 30 -8.80 39.95 1.73
C GLY A 30 -8.12 38.58 1.69
N GLU A 31 -8.69 37.62 0.97
CA GLU A 31 -8.28 36.22 0.94
C GLU A 31 -7.88 35.77 -0.46
N LEU A 32 -6.97 34.79 -0.50
CA LEU A 32 -6.52 34.15 -1.73
C LEU A 32 -6.68 32.63 -1.63
N LEU A 33 -5.56 31.91 -1.54
CA LEU A 33 -5.48 30.47 -1.59
C LEU A 33 -4.80 29.98 -0.31
N SER A 34 -5.32 28.89 0.25
CA SER A 34 -4.60 28.15 1.28
C SER A 34 -3.47 27.33 0.66
N LEU A 35 -2.41 27.12 1.43
CA LEU A 35 -1.31 26.23 1.09
C LEU A 35 -0.94 25.40 2.30
N ASP A 36 -0.93 24.08 2.14
CA ASP A 36 -0.58 23.15 3.20
C ASP A 36 0.74 22.44 2.89
N THR A 37 1.60 22.33 3.90
CA THR A 37 2.88 21.61 3.81
C THR A 37 2.77 20.32 4.61
N LEU A 38 3.13 19.21 3.98
CA LEU A 38 3.11 17.89 4.61
C LEU A 38 4.55 17.38 4.78
N THR A 39 4.89 16.92 5.98
CA THR A 39 6.13 16.18 6.27
C THR A 39 5.77 14.77 6.70
N LEU A 40 6.12 13.79 5.88
CA LEU A 40 5.68 12.41 6.03
C LEU A 40 6.66 11.44 5.38
N THR A 41 6.60 10.16 5.75
CA THR A 41 7.38 9.10 5.09
C THR A 41 6.63 8.59 3.86
N SER A 42 7.34 7.97 2.90
CA SER A 42 6.71 7.33 1.73
C SER A 42 5.76 6.18 2.07
N HIS A 43 5.83 5.65 3.31
CA HIS A 43 5.00 4.57 3.84
C HIS A 43 3.86 5.08 4.75
N THR A 44 3.45 6.34 4.57
CA THR A 44 2.40 6.94 5.39
C THR A 44 1.02 6.50 4.93
N GLY A 45 0.21 5.99 5.85
CA GLY A 45 -1.15 5.51 5.57
C GLY A 45 -1.16 4.33 4.60
N THR A 46 -2.22 4.25 3.79
CA THR A 46 -2.27 3.32 2.66
C THR A 46 -1.22 3.71 1.63
N HIS A 47 -0.34 2.78 1.28
CA HIS A 47 0.79 3.04 0.39
C HIS A 47 1.14 1.81 -0.45
N VAL A 48 1.91 2.04 -1.49
CA VAL A 48 2.46 0.98 -2.36
C VAL A 48 3.96 0.92 -2.18
N ASP A 49 4.47 -0.26 -1.89
CA ASP A 49 5.90 -0.55 -1.86
C ASP A 49 6.39 -1.02 -3.22
N ALA A 50 7.47 -0.41 -3.68
CA ALA A 50 8.17 -0.79 -4.89
C ALA A 50 9.30 -1.80 -4.57
N PRO A 51 9.76 -2.57 -5.56
CA PRO A 51 10.86 -3.52 -5.40
C PRO A 51 12.11 -3.00 -4.68
N SER A 52 12.48 -1.74 -4.93
CA SER A 52 13.63 -1.09 -4.28
C SER A 52 13.49 -0.91 -2.75
N HIS A 53 12.28 -0.97 -2.20
CA HIS A 53 12.04 -1.02 -0.75
C HIS A 53 12.66 -2.28 -0.11
N TYR A 54 12.65 -3.40 -0.85
CA TYR A 54 13.08 -4.69 -0.33
C TYR A 54 14.60 -4.90 -0.41
N GLY A 55 15.31 -4.06 -1.15
CA GLY A 55 16.77 -4.09 -1.26
C GLY A 55 17.30 -3.41 -2.51
N SER A 56 18.61 -3.15 -2.53
CA SER A 56 19.31 -2.54 -3.68
C SER A 56 19.72 -3.53 -4.77
N VAL A 57 19.64 -4.83 -4.49
CA VAL A 57 19.99 -5.91 -5.42
C VAL A 57 18.96 -7.03 -5.29
N GLY A 58 18.34 -7.37 -6.42
CA GLY A 58 17.48 -8.53 -6.57
C GLY A 58 18.05 -9.57 -7.52
N SER A 59 17.48 -10.77 -7.51
CA SER A 59 17.86 -11.86 -8.43
C SER A 59 17.62 -11.52 -9.90
N TYR A 60 16.78 -10.52 -10.18
CA TYR A 60 16.46 -9.97 -11.49
C TYR A 60 17.23 -8.68 -11.82
N GLY A 61 18.25 -8.32 -11.04
CA GLY A 61 19.08 -7.12 -11.23
C GLY A 61 18.74 -5.99 -10.26
N THR A 62 18.85 -4.74 -10.72
CA THR A 62 18.55 -3.55 -9.91
C THR A 62 17.05 -3.37 -9.76
N PRO A 63 16.50 -3.42 -8.52
CA PRO A 63 15.06 -3.24 -8.31
C PRO A 63 14.59 -1.84 -8.66
N ARG A 64 13.39 -1.73 -9.23
CA ARG A 64 12.79 -0.45 -9.61
C ARG A 64 12.29 0.33 -8.40
N HIS A 65 12.43 1.66 -8.50
CA HIS A 65 11.81 2.63 -7.61
C HIS A 65 10.33 2.85 -7.97
N ILE A 66 9.57 3.44 -7.05
CA ILE A 66 8.13 3.64 -7.21
C ILE A 66 7.79 4.46 -8.47
N ASP A 67 8.64 5.42 -8.84
CA ASP A 67 8.47 6.29 -9.99
C ASP A 67 8.76 5.63 -11.35
N GLN A 68 9.29 4.40 -11.30
CA GLN A 68 9.64 3.58 -12.46
C GLN A 68 8.68 2.40 -12.68
N MET A 69 7.75 2.17 -11.74
CA MET A 69 6.81 1.06 -11.82
C MET A 69 5.81 1.26 -12.96
N PRO A 70 5.43 0.19 -13.69
CA PRO A 70 4.47 0.29 -14.78
C PRO A 70 3.07 0.62 -14.24
N LEU A 71 2.46 1.70 -14.74
CA LEU A 71 1.12 2.13 -14.34
C LEU A 71 0.05 1.05 -14.52
N ASP A 72 0.24 0.19 -15.50
CA ASP A 72 -0.62 -0.94 -15.83
C ASP A 72 -0.64 -2.03 -14.73
N TRP A 73 0.15 -1.92 -13.66
CA TRP A 73 0.00 -2.77 -12.46
C TRP A 73 -1.03 -2.23 -11.47
N PHE A 74 -1.35 -0.93 -11.53
CA PHE A 74 -2.10 -0.23 -10.47
C PHE A 74 -3.54 0.12 -10.84
N LEU A 75 -4.03 -0.35 -12.00
CA LEU A 75 -5.45 -0.32 -12.37
C LEU A 75 -5.84 -1.65 -13.00
N ARG A 76 -6.38 -2.56 -12.19
CA ARG A 76 -6.57 -3.96 -12.58
C ARG A 76 -7.83 -4.58 -11.99
N PRO A 77 -8.35 -5.66 -12.61
CA PRO A 77 -9.30 -6.52 -11.92
C PRO A 77 -8.70 -6.97 -10.59
N ALA A 78 -9.56 -7.09 -9.58
CA ALA A 78 -9.12 -7.46 -8.25
C ALA A 78 -9.98 -8.56 -7.66
N VAL A 79 -9.37 -9.30 -6.74
CA VAL A 79 -10.04 -10.26 -5.87
C VAL A 79 -9.66 -10.00 -4.42
N VAL A 80 -10.63 -10.10 -3.53
CA VAL A 80 -10.46 -10.08 -2.08
C VAL A 80 -10.58 -11.50 -1.56
N LEU A 81 -9.56 -11.93 -0.84
CA LEU A 81 -9.48 -13.20 -0.12
C LEU A 81 -9.84 -12.93 1.33
N ASP A 82 -10.92 -13.54 1.82
CA ASP A 82 -11.28 -13.49 3.23
C ASP A 82 -10.39 -14.48 4.00
N VAL A 83 -9.55 -13.92 4.86
CA VAL A 83 -8.62 -14.66 5.74
C VAL A 83 -8.80 -14.22 7.19
N THR A 84 -9.96 -13.64 7.53
CA THR A 84 -10.27 -13.15 8.88
C THR A 84 -10.32 -14.27 9.93
N ASP A 85 -10.51 -15.52 9.50
CA ASP A 85 -10.53 -16.72 10.34
C ASP A 85 -9.14 -17.16 10.82
N VAL A 86 -8.06 -16.70 10.17
CA VAL A 86 -6.68 -17.10 10.50
C VAL A 86 -6.25 -16.58 11.87
N GLY A 87 -6.79 -15.43 12.30
CA GLY A 87 -6.38 -14.77 13.54
C GLY A 87 -4.99 -14.15 13.43
N THR A 88 -4.21 -14.18 14.51
CA THR A 88 -2.86 -13.61 14.54
C THR A 88 -1.81 -14.64 14.10
N GLY A 89 -1.01 -14.33 13.08
CA GLY A 89 0.10 -15.18 12.65
C GLY A 89 0.32 -15.22 11.14
N VAL A 90 0.33 -16.44 10.58
CA VAL A 90 0.78 -16.71 9.21
C VAL A 90 -0.35 -17.27 8.35
N ILE A 91 -0.47 -16.75 7.14
CA ILE A 91 -1.33 -17.23 6.05
C ILE A 91 -0.45 -18.02 5.09
N GLY A 92 -0.61 -19.34 5.09
CA GLY A 92 0.10 -20.25 4.18
C GLY A 92 -0.54 -20.35 2.79
N ALA A 93 0.22 -20.90 1.84
CA ALA A 93 -0.23 -21.08 0.46
C ALA A 93 -1.49 -21.97 0.35
N ASP A 94 -1.60 -22.99 1.20
CA ASP A 94 -2.77 -23.88 1.28
C ASP A 94 -4.04 -23.14 1.70
N ARG A 95 -3.93 -22.18 2.63
CA ARG A 95 -5.06 -21.33 3.05
C ARG A 95 -5.48 -20.36 1.94
N VAL A 96 -4.52 -19.78 1.21
CA VAL A 96 -4.79 -18.94 0.03
C VAL A 96 -5.51 -19.76 -1.05
N GLU A 97 -5.01 -20.96 -1.37
CA GLU A 97 -5.62 -21.85 -2.35
C GLU A 97 -7.02 -22.31 -1.93
N ALA A 98 -7.22 -22.61 -0.64
CA ALA A 98 -8.53 -22.93 -0.10
C ALA A 98 -9.53 -21.78 -0.29
N GLU A 99 -9.11 -20.53 -0.08
CA GLU A 99 -9.98 -19.37 -0.27
C GLU A 99 -10.38 -19.17 -1.73
N LEU A 100 -9.40 -19.24 -2.64
CA LEU A 100 -9.64 -19.14 -4.07
C LEU A 100 -10.62 -20.21 -4.57
N ARG A 101 -10.49 -21.45 -4.07
CA ARG A 101 -11.44 -22.54 -4.36
C ARG A 101 -12.83 -22.25 -3.78
N ARG A 102 -12.92 -21.75 -2.55
CA ARG A 102 -14.20 -21.42 -1.89
C ARG A 102 -15.00 -20.38 -2.67
N ILE A 103 -14.33 -19.33 -3.15
CA ILE A 103 -14.97 -18.27 -3.93
C ILE A 103 -15.13 -18.63 -5.42
N GLY A 104 -14.50 -19.72 -5.88
CA GLY A 104 -14.57 -20.16 -7.28
C GLY A 104 -13.85 -19.23 -8.26
N PHE A 105 -12.73 -18.64 -7.83
CA PHE A 105 -11.97 -17.67 -8.62
C PHE A 105 -10.52 -18.13 -8.83
N GLN A 106 -9.98 -17.89 -10.03
CA GLN A 106 -8.58 -18.10 -10.34
C GLN A 106 -7.99 -16.77 -10.87
N PRO A 107 -7.06 -16.14 -10.13
CA PRO A 107 -6.41 -14.92 -10.58
C PRO A 107 -5.81 -15.08 -11.97
N GLN A 108 -6.01 -14.08 -12.82
CA GLN A 108 -5.33 -13.94 -14.08
C GLN A 108 -4.03 -13.14 -13.90
N PRO A 109 -3.07 -13.25 -14.82
CA PRO A 109 -1.87 -12.42 -14.77
C PRO A 109 -2.22 -10.93 -14.64
N LEU A 110 -1.54 -10.27 -13.70
CA LEU A 110 -1.71 -8.85 -13.34
C LEU A 110 -2.99 -8.52 -12.56
N ASP A 111 -3.85 -9.47 -12.21
CA ASP A 111 -4.92 -9.21 -11.24
C ASP A 111 -4.30 -8.78 -9.89
N ILE A 112 -4.99 -7.88 -9.18
CA ILE A 112 -4.64 -7.47 -7.82
C ILE A 112 -5.28 -8.45 -6.83
N VAL A 113 -4.48 -9.01 -5.93
CA VAL A 113 -5.00 -9.87 -4.86
C VAL A 113 -4.95 -9.12 -3.55
N LEU A 114 -6.09 -9.00 -2.88
CA LEU A 114 -6.25 -8.28 -1.61
C LEU A 114 -6.58 -9.26 -0.48
N LEU A 115 -5.94 -9.12 0.67
CA LEU A 115 -6.18 -9.93 1.85
C LEU A 115 -7.05 -9.13 2.82
N HIS A 116 -8.26 -9.62 3.07
CA HIS A 116 -9.10 -9.13 4.15
C HIS A 116 -8.78 -9.92 5.41
N THR A 117 -7.89 -9.37 6.24
CA THR A 117 -7.50 -9.93 7.54
C THR A 117 -8.41 -9.44 8.67
N GLY A 118 -9.08 -8.30 8.47
CA GLY A 118 -9.92 -7.64 9.46
C GLY A 118 -9.14 -6.75 10.42
N ALA A 119 -7.82 -6.64 10.27
CA ALA A 119 -6.93 -5.81 11.06
C ALA A 119 -7.30 -4.33 11.02
N SER A 120 -7.91 -3.86 9.91
CA SER A 120 -8.34 -2.46 9.76
C SER A 120 -9.34 -2.00 10.84
N ARG A 121 -10.02 -2.92 11.55
CA ARG A 121 -10.86 -2.59 12.72
C ARG A 121 -10.07 -2.05 13.91
N HIS A 122 -8.78 -2.36 13.99
CA HIS A 122 -7.87 -1.90 15.02
C HIS A 122 -7.10 -0.63 14.62
N ALA A 123 -7.34 -0.08 13.42
CA ALA A 123 -6.61 1.09 12.94
C ALA A 123 -6.65 2.26 13.96
N GLY A 124 -5.47 2.78 14.32
CA GLY A 124 -5.33 3.83 15.32
C GLY A 124 -5.16 3.33 16.76
N THR A 125 -5.19 2.01 16.99
CA THR A 125 -4.93 1.40 18.30
C THR A 125 -3.62 0.59 18.30
N PRO A 126 -3.03 0.29 19.47
CA PRO A 126 -1.84 -0.56 19.57
C PRO A 126 -2.02 -1.95 18.96
N GLU A 127 -3.23 -2.51 19.00
CA GLU A 127 -3.56 -3.83 18.47
C GLU A 127 -3.37 -3.90 16.95
N TYR A 128 -3.41 -2.78 16.23
CA TYR A 128 -3.14 -2.76 14.79
C TYR A 128 -1.74 -3.27 14.41
N PHE A 129 -0.80 -3.21 15.37
CA PHE A 129 0.59 -3.65 15.18
C PHE A 129 0.81 -5.12 15.59
N THR A 130 -0.18 -5.76 16.21
CA THR A 130 -0.03 -7.11 16.78
C THR A 130 -1.10 -8.10 16.33
N ASP A 131 -2.30 -7.63 16.00
CA ASP A 131 -3.50 -8.45 15.86
C ASP A 131 -3.90 -8.57 14.39
N PHE A 132 -3.09 -9.31 13.64
CA PHE A 132 -3.31 -9.60 12.23
C PHE A 132 -2.52 -10.83 11.77
N ALA A 133 -2.83 -11.32 10.57
CA ALA A 133 -2.04 -12.33 9.88
C ALA A 133 -1.39 -11.74 8.62
N GLY A 134 -0.22 -12.29 8.27
CA GLY A 134 0.48 -11.98 7.02
C GLY A 134 0.89 -13.24 6.27
N LEU A 135 1.30 -13.09 5.01
CA LEU A 135 1.67 -14.20 4.15
C LEU A 135 3.04 -14.79 4.54
N ASP A 136 3.21 -16.10 4.38
CA ASP A 136 4.54 -16.69 4.29
C ASP A 136 5.13 -16.59 2.87
N GLY A 137 6.40 -17.01 2.75
CA GLY A 137 7.12 -16.98 1.48
C GLY A 137 6.44 -17.85 0.41
N PRO A 138 6.10 -19.12 0.71
CA PRO A 138 5.33 -19.97 -0.20
C PRO A 138 4.01 -19.37 -0.69
N ALA A 139 3.24 -18.71 0.17
CA ALA A 139 1.98 -18.07 -0.21
C ALA A 139 2.19 -16.90 -1.18
N VAL A 140 3.22 -16.08 -0.94
CA VAL A 140 3.62 -15.03 -1.88
C VAL A 140 4.05 -15.63 -3.21
N ASP A 141 4.95 -16.63 -3.18
CA ASP A 141 5.44 -17.27 -4.39
C ASP A 141 4.32 -17.93 -5.21
N PHE A 142 3.33 -18.55 -4.55
CA PHE A 142 2.12 -19.09 -5.18
C PHE A 142 1.32 -18.01 -5.94
N LEU A 143 1.04 -16.86 -5.31
CA LEU A 143 0.33 -15.77 -5.97
C LEU A 143 1.14 -15.21 -7.16
N LEU A 144 2.45 -15.07 -7.00
CA LEU A 144 3.33 -14.58 -8.07
C LEU A 144 3.44 -15.58 -9.25
N ASP A 145 3.32 -16.89 -8.99
CA ASP A 145 3.26 -17.95 -10.01
C ASP A 145 1.98 -17.88 -10.85
N LEU A 146 0.88 -17.39 -10.27
CA LEU A 146 -0.36 -17.07 -11.00
C LEU A 146 -0.24 -15.79 -11.85
N GLY A 147 0.90 -15.09 -11.78
CA GLY A 147 1.15 -13.87 -12.53
C GLY A 147 0.69 -12.59 -11.83
N VAL A 148 0.29 -12.66 -10.56
CA VAL A 148 0.00 -11.48 -9.73
C VAL A 148 1.26 -10.62 -9.60
N ARG A 149 1.08 -9.30 -9.59
CA ARG A 149 2.18 -8.33 -9.40
C ARG A 149 1.92 -7.32 -8.30
N VAL A 150 0.71 -7.29 -7.76
CA VAL A 150 0.32 -6.40 -6.68
C VAL A 150 -0.50 -7.21 -5.68
N ILE A 151 -0.01 -7.28 -4.45
CA ILE A 151 -0.68 -7.98 -3.34
C ILE A 151 -0.96 -6.95 -2.26
N GLY A 152 -2.20 -6.84 -1.84
CA GLY A 152 -2.63 -5.87 -0.82
C GLY A 152 -3.12 -6.52 0.46
N THR A 153 -3.05 -5.79 1.57
CA THR A 153 -3.60 -6.20 2.87
C THR A 153 -4.20 -4.99 3.61
N ASP A 154 -5.22 -5.23 4.42
CA ASP A 154 -5.74 -4.22 5.37
C ASP A 154 -4.93 -4.13 6.68
N ALA A 155 -3.96 -5.03 6.86
CA ALA A 155 -3.07 -5.09 8.00
C ALA A 155 -1.92 -4.05 7.95
N TRP A 156 -1.22 -3.93 9.08
CA TRP A 156 -0.03 -3.07 9.21
C TRP A 156 1.08 -3.48 8.25
N SER A 157 1.22 -4.79 7.98
CA SER A 157 2.17 -5.33 7.01
C SER A 157 1.63 -6.55 6.26
N LEU A 158 2.19 -6.83 5.07
CA LEU A 158 1.92 -8.08 4.35
C LEU A 158 2.61 -9.30 4.99
N ASP A 159 3.67 -9.07 5.79
CA ASP A 159 4.28 -10.08 6.65
C ASP A 159 3.51 -10.27 7.95
N ALA A 160 3.72 -11.38 8.66
CA ALA A 160 3.13 -11.59 9.99
C ALA A 160 3.60 -10.52 11.00
N PRO A 161 2.91 -10.33 12.15
CA PRO A 161 3.33 -9.37 13.17
C PRO A 161 4.77 -9.61 13.65
N PHE A 162 5.49 -8.53 13.96
CA PHE A 162 6.92 -8.62 14.29
C PHE A 162 7.19 -9.51 15.49
N GLY A 163 6.35 -9.43 16.54
CA GLY A 163 6.44 -10.29 17.71
C GLY A 163 6.33 -11.77 17.34
N HIS A 164 5.36 -12.10 16.47
CA HIS A 164 5.17 -13.46 15.97
C HIS A 164 6.39 -13.96 15.20
N MET A 165 6.91 -13.19 14.25
CA MET A 165 8.09 -13.59 13.46
C MET A 165 9.34 -13.78 14.34
N ILE A 166 9.56 -12.89 15.30
CA ILE A 166 10.72 -12.95 16.20
C ILE A 166 10.63 -14.17 17.12
N GLU A 167 9.46 -14.42 17.72
CA GLU A 167 9.23 -15.60 18.57
C GLU A 167 9.50 -16.90 17.78
N ARG A 168 8.91 -17.03 16.59
CA ARG A 168 9.14 -18.18 15.71
C ARG A 168 10.60 -18.37 15.33
N TYR A 169 11.32 -17.28 15.04
CA TYR A 169 12.76 -17.33 14.76
C TYR A 169 13.57 -17.78 15.99
N GLN A 170 13.24 -17.27 17.18
CA GLN A 170 13.93 -17.65 18.41
C GLN A 170 13.70 -19.12 18.79
N GLU A 171 12.49 -19.64 18.55
CA GLU A 171 12.14 -21.04 18.80
C GLU A 171 12.80 -22.02 17.83
N THR A 172 12.87 -21.66 16.55
CA THR A 172 13.24 -22.61 15.48
C THR A 172 14.63 -22.39 14.90
N GLY A 173 15.18 -21.18 15.04
CA GLY A 173 16.38 -20.73 14.32
C GLY A 173 16.17 -20.54 12.81
N ASP A 174 14.96 -20.72 12.29
CA ASP A 174 14.68 -20.61 10.86
C ASP A 174 14.58 -19.14 10.44
N LYS A 175 15.57 -18.67 9.68
CA LYS A 175 15.60 -17.29 9.16
C LYS A 175 14.55 -17.03 8.10
N SER A 176 13.94 -18.06 7.51
CA SER A 176 12.94 -17.91 6.46
C SER A 176 11.65 -17.25 6.95
N VAL A 177 11.40 -17.28 8.27
CA VAL A 177 10.22 -16.66 8.90
C VAL A 177 10.34 -15.16 9.09
N LEU A 178 11.52 -14.58 8.83
CA LEU A 178 11.80 -13.16 9.03
C LEU A 178 11.53 -12.36 7.75
N TRP A 179 10.42 -11.62 7.74
CA TRP A 179 9.93 -10.80 6.62
C TRP A 179 9.87 -11.55 5.26
N PRO A 180 9.28 -12.75 5.21
CA PRO A 180 9.25 -13.57 4.01
C PRO A 180 8.63 -12.87 2.79
N ALA A 181 7.57 -12.08 2.98
CA ALA A 181 6.91 -11.36 1.90
C ALA A 181 7.81 -10.26 1.35
N HIS A 182 8.36 -9.38 2.19
CA HIS A 182 9.31 -8.36 1.73
C HIS A 182 10.50 -8.99 1.00
N PHE A 183 11.09 -10.06 1.55
CA PHE A 183 12.26 -10.69 0.92
C PHE A 183 11.93 -11.50 -0.33
N ALA A 184 10.68 -11.93 -0.55
CA ALA A 184 10.26 -12.43 -1.85
C ALA A 184 10.45 -11.36 -2.94
N GLY A 185 10.29 -10.07 -2.60
CA GLY A 185 10.46 -8.94 -3.51
C GLY A 185 11.88 -8.79 -4.04
N ARG A 186 12.87 -9.36 -3.33
CA ARG A 186 14.27 -9.43 -3.81
C ARG A 186 14.48 -10.55 -4.83
N ARG A 187 13.65 -11.59 -4.80
CA ARG A 187 13.74 -12.72 -5.75
C ARG A 187 12.89 -12.49 -6.98
N ARG A 188 11.74 -11.84 -6.81
CA ARG A 188 10.71 -11.64 -7.83
C ARG A 188 10.16 -10.23 -7.74
N GLU A 189 9.95 -9.61 -8.89
CA GLU A 189 9.50 -8.24 -8.94
C GLU A 189 7.97 -8.16 -8.76
N TYR A 190 7.53 -7.52 -7.67
CA TYR A 190 6.13 -7.24 -7.38
C TYR A 190 6.01 -6.05 -6.40
N CYS A 191 4.81 -5.56 -6.17
CA CYS A 191 4.49 -4.50 -5.23
C CYS A 191 3.56 -5.00 -4.12
N GLN A 192 3.74 -4.42 -2.93
CA GLN A 192 2.83 -4.59 -1.80
C GLN A 192 1.95 -3.35 -1.66
N ILE A 193 0.70 -3.53 -1.21
CA ILE A 193 -0.16 -2.45 -0.74
C ILE A 193 -0.53 -2.73 0.71
N GLU A 194 -0.08 -1.91 1.63
CA GLU A 194 -0.36 -2.11 3.05
C GLU A 194 -1.38 -1.10 3.56
N ARG A 195 -2.03 -1.44 4.66
CA ARG A 195 -2.98 -0.58 5.38
C ARG A 195 -4.16 -0.12 4.53
N LEU A 196 -4.70 -1.04 3.74
CA LEU A 196 -6.02 -0.86 3.15
C LEU A 196 -7.11 -0.81 4.23
N THR A 197 -8.31 -0.42 3.83
CA THR A 197 -9.49 -0.42 4.70
C THR A 197 -10.72 -0.79 3.88
N ALA A 198 -11.84 -0.99 4.55
CA ALA A 198 -13.15 -1.25 3.93
C ALA A 198 -13.20 -2.47 2.98
N LEU A 199 -12.23 -3.40 3.05
CA LEU A 199 -12.28 -4.61 2.22
C LEU A 199 -13.52 -5.46 2.51
N GLY A 200 -13.96 -5.49 3.77
CA GLY A 200 -15.20 -6.16 4.18
C GLY A 200 -16.50 -5.46 3.75
N SER A 201 -16.45 -4.27 3.16
CA SER A 201 -17.64 -3.59 2.61
C SER A 201 -17.91 -3.92 1.14
N LEU A 202 -17.04 -4.71 0.50
CA LEU A 202 -17.24 -5.16 -0.88
C LEU A 202 -18.26 -6.30 -0.90
N GLU A 203 -19.33 -6.14 -1.68
CA GLU A 203 -20.43 -7.11 -1.72
C GLU A 203 -20.05 -8.45 -2.35
N ARG A 204 -19.01 -8.45 -3.19
CA ARG A 204 -18.51 -9.62 -3.91
C ARG A 204 -17.00 -9.71 -3.74
N PRO A 205 -16.43 -10.93 -3.68
CA PRO A 205 -14.98 -11.09 -3.57
C PRO A 205 -14.24 -10.69 -4.84
N TYR A 206 -14.90 -10.64 -6.01
CA TYR A 206 -14.31 -10.23 -7.29
C TYR A 206 -15.39 -9.66 -8.22
N GLY A 207 -14.97 -9.22 -9.41
CA GLY A 207 -15.86 -8.59 -10.41
C GLY A 207 -15.82 -7.06 -10.39
N PHE A 208 -14.82 -6.49 -9.72
CA PHE A 208 -14.53 -5.07 -9.68
C PHE A 208 -13.07 -4.82 -10.06
N ARG A 209 -12.73 -3.56 -10.30
CA ARG A 209 -11.33 -3.13 -10.50
C ARG A 209 -10.85 -2.34 -9.29
N VAL A 210 -9.55 -2.34 -9.07
CA VAL A 210 -8.91 -1.47 -8.06
C VAL A 210 -7.98 -0.51 -8.77
N ALA A 211 -8.07 0.76 -8.40
CA ALA A 211 -7.09 1.78 -8.74
C ALA A 211 -6.28 2.14 -7.50
N CYS A 212 -4.97 1.95 -7.56
CA CYS A 212 -4.04 2.13 -6.45
C CYS A 212 -2.74 2.80 -6.90
N PHE A 213 -2.86 3.81 -7.77
CA PHE A 213 -1.71 4.56 -8.28
C PHE A 213 -0.94 5.21 -7.12
N PRO A 214 0.36 4.91 -6.94
CA PRO A 214 1.17 5.56 -5.94
C PRO A 214 1.54 6.98 -6.36
N VAL A 215 1.75 7.87 -5.39
CA VAL A 215 2.42 9.14 -5.66
C VAL A 215 3.80 8.89 -6.24
N LYS A 216 4.10 9.56 -7.35
CA LYS A 216 5.34 9.40 -8.10
C LYS A 216 6.48 10.18 -7.43
N ILE A 217 7.12 9.58 -6.43
CA ILE A 217 8.25 10.16 -5.71
C ILE A 217 9.55 9.66 -6.34
N ALA A 218 10.37 10.58 -6.85
CA ALA A 218 11.58 10.24 -7.59
C ALA A 218 12.58 9.43 -6.73
N GLY A 219 12.94 8.23 -7.21
CA GLY A 219 13.92 7.36 -6.54
C GLY A 219 13.47 6.76 -5.21
N ALA A 220 12.18 6.85 -4.86
CA ALA A 220 11.68 6.35 -3.59
C ALA A 220 11.34 4.85 -3.63
N GLY A 221 11.45 4.21 -2.47
CA GLY A 221 11.03 2.82 -2.27
C GLY A 221 9.52 2.61 -2.24
N ALA A 222 8.74 3.66 -1.99
CA ALA A 222 7.30 3.58 -1.88
C ALA A 222 6.63 4.91 -2.24
N GLY A 223 5.31 4.89 -2.38
CA GLY A 223 4.49 6.09 -2.49
C GLY A 223 3.11 5.84 -1.88
N TRP A 224 2.62 6.79 -1.08
CA TRP A 224 1.26 6.70 -0.57
C TRP A 224 0.24 6.69 -1.72
N THR A 225 -0.91 6.09 -1.49
CA THR A 225 -1.95 5.97 -2.51
C THR A 225 -3.33 6.16 -1.91
N ARG A 226 -4.23 6.74 -2.70
CA ARG A 226 -5.66 6.67 -2.46
C ARG A 226 -6.20 5.44 -3.20
N ALA A 227 -6.12 4.28 -2.58
CA ALA A 227 -6.66 3.06 -3.15
C ALA A 227 -8.20 3.13 -3.20
N VAL A 228 -8.78 2.80 -4.34
CA VAL A 228 -10.23 2.79 -4.56
C VAL A 228 -10.66 1.54 -5.32
N ALA A 229 -11.77 0.93 -4.91
CA ALA A 229 -12.46 -0.07 -5.70
C ALA A 229 -13.49 0.60 -6.62
N LEU A 230 -13.46 0.24 -7.90
CA LEU A 230 -14.42 0.65 -8.92
C LEU A 230 -15.45 -0.49 -9.04
N VAL A 231 -16.57 -0.32 -8.33
CA VAL A 231 -17.71 -1.23 -8.35
C VAL A 231 -18.73 -0.69 -9.34
N ASP A 232 -19.19 -1.53 -10.27
CA ASP A 232 -20.30 -1.18 -11.16
C ASP A 232 -21.62 -1.21 -10.37
N GLU A 233 -22.56 -0.33 -10.73
CA GLU A 233 -23.92 -0.26 -10.12
C GLU A 233 -24.78 -1.50 -10.45
#